data_AF-Q6IQB1-F1
#
_entry.id   AF-Q6IQB1-F1
#
_cell.length_a   1.000
_cell.length_b   1.000
_cell.length_c   1.000
_cell.angle_alpha   90.00
_cell.angle_beta   90.00
_cell.angle_gamma   90.00
#
_symmetry.space_group_name_H-M   'P 1'
#
loop_
_entity.id
_entity.type
_entity.pdbx_description
1 polymer ?
#
loop_
_entity_poly.entity_id
_entity_poly.type
_entity_poly.pdbx_seq_one_letter_code
_entity_poly.pdbx_strand_id
1 'polypeptide(L)'
;MGFVKVVKNKSYFKRYQVKFRRRREGKTDYFARKRLVIQDKNKYNTPKYRMIVRFSNRDIVCQIAYAKIEGDMIVCAAYSHELPKYGISVGLTNYAAAYCTGLLLARRLLNKFGLDKVYDGQVEITGDEFNVESIDGQPGAFTCYLDAGLARTTTGNKVFGALKGAVDGGLSIPHSTKRFPGYDVESKEFNAEVHRKHILGLNIAEYMRLLMEEDEECYKKQFSRFIKNGVTADSMEEMYKKAHAAIRENPVHEKKPKREVKKKRWNRAKLTLAQRKDRVAQKKASFLRAQAAEED
;
A
#
# COMPACT_ATOMS: atom_id res chain seq x y z
N MET A 1 12.23 11.75 48.97
CA MET A 1 10.81 11.85 48.56
C MET A 1 10.76 12.30 47.12
N GLY A 2 9.92 11.70 46.28
CA GLY A 2 9.73 12.20 44.91
C GLY A 2 9.08 13.60 44.96
N PHE A 3 9.75 14.61 44.40
CA PHE A 3 9.33 16.01 44.48
C PHE A 3 8.29 16.41 43.40
N VAL A 4 8.01 15.54 42.43
CA VAL A 4 7.09 15.82 41.31
C VAL A 4 5.76 15.11 41.51
N LYS A 5 4.65 15.86 41.40
CA LYS A 5 3.28 15.33 41.44
C LYS A 5 3.07 14.31 40.32
N VAL A 6 2.64 13.10 40.67
CA VAL A 6 2.33 12.05 39.69
C VAL A 6 1.14 12.47 38.83
N VAL A 7 1.40 12.75 37.55
CA VAL A 7 0.37 13.19 36.58
C VAL A 7 -0.52 12.04 36.13
N LYS A 8 0.06 10.85 35.89
CA LYS A 8 -0.68 9.63 35.51
C LYS A 8 -1.15 8.86 36.76
N ASN A 9 -1.99 9.51 37.56
CA ASN A 9 -2.52 8.95 38.81
C ASN A 9 -3.79 8.09 38.59
N LYS A 10 -4.34 7.50 39.67
CA LYS A 10 -5.59 6.71 39.63
C LYS A 10 -6.76 7.52 39.05
N SER A 11 -6.85 8.80 39.39
CA SER A 11 -7.88 9.72 38.87
C SER A 11 -7.78 9.97 37.37
N TYR A 12 -6.56 10.05 36.83
CA TYR A 12 -6.31 10.17 35.39
C TYR A 12 -6.88 8.97 34.65
N PHE A 13 -6.52 7.73 35.04
CA PHE A 13 -7.00 6.53 34.37
C PHE A 13 -8.50 6.31 34.50
N LYS A 14 -9.12 6.79 35.60
CA LYS A 14 -10.58 6.76 35.79
C LYS A 14 -11.34 7.64 34.78
N ARG A 15 -10.71 8.71 34.28
CA ARG A 15 -11.31 9.68 33.33
C ARG A 15 -10.72 9.60 31.92
N TYR A 16 -9.78 8.69 31.67
CA TYR A 16 -9.08 8.61 30.39
C TYR A 16 -9.96 7.98 29.31
N GLN A 17 -10.43 8.79 28.38
CA GLN A 17 -11.15 8.32 27.20
C GLN A 17 -10.15 7.88 26.11
N VAL A 18 -10.14 6.59 25.81
CA VAL A 18 -9.28 6.07 24.74
C VAL A 18 -9.78 6.52 23.37
N LYS A 19 -8.86 7.01 22.52
CA LYS A 19 -9.16 7.17 21.09
C LYS A 19 -9.48 5.82 20.45
N PHE A 20 -10.15 5.84 19.29
CA PHE A 20 -10.45 4.62 18.52
C PHE A 20 -9.20 3.76 18.28
N ARG A 21 -9.36 2.43 18.29
CA ARG A 21 -8.25 1.45 18.17
C ARG A 21 -7.28 1.80 17.04
N ARG A 22 -7.77 1.96 15.80
CA ARG A 22 -6.93 2.28 14.62
C ARG A 22 -6.25 3.65 14.69
N ARG A 23 -6.83 4.61 15.45
CA ARG A 23 -6.19 5.92 15.68
C ARG A 23 -5.04 5.80 16.68
N ARG A 24 -5.20 4.98 17.72
CA ARG A 24 -4.13 4.63 18.68
C ARG A 24 -2.98 3.87 18.01
N GLU A 25 -3.30 3.00 17.05
CA GLU A 25 -2.30 2.32 16.20
C GLU A 25 -1.66 3.25 15.15
N GLY A 26 -2.14 4.49 14.99
CA GLY A 26 -1.58 5.44 14.02
C GLY A 26 -1.82 5.07 12.56
N LYS A 27 -2.87 4.30 12.23
CA LYS A 27 -3.12 3.77 10.88
C LYS A 27 -4.23 4.47 10.11
N THR A 28 -5.02 5.31 10.76
CA THR A 28 -6.22 5.90 10.14
C THR A 28 -6.47 7.28 10.70
N ASP A 29 -6.60 8.25 9.79
CA ASP A 29 -7.26 9.51 10.06
C ASP A 29 -8.77 9.35 9.82
N TYR A 30 -9.55 9.46 10.91
CA TYR A 30 -11.00 9.36 10.85
C TYR A 30 -11.64 10.62 10.25
N PHE A 31 -10.95 11.75 10.27
CA PHE A 31 -11.44 12.99 9.68
C PHE A 31 -11.48 12.90 8.15
N ALA A 32 -10.39 12.45 7.52
CA ALA A 32 -10.35 12.12 6.11
C ALA A 32 -11.32 10.96 5.76
N ARG A 33 -11.30 9.86 6.55
CA ARG A 33 -12.14 8.69 6.29
C ARG A 33 -13.64 9.03 6.27
N LYS A 34 -14.12 9.89 7.18
CA LYS A 34 -15.52 10.33 7.22
C LYS A 34 -15.96 10.92 5.87
N ARG A 35 -15.14 11.77 5.27
CA ARG A 35 -15.45 12.46 4.00
C ARG A 35 -15.33 11.54 2.80
N LEU A 36 -14.37 10.61 2.83
CA LEU A 36 -14.08 9.73 1.72
C LEU A 36 -15.12 8.62 1.55
N VAL A 37 -15.64 8.09 2.65
CA VAL A 37 -16.39 6.83 2.67
C VAL A 37 -17.90 7.01 2.75
N ILE A 38 -18.37 8.09 3.38
CA ILE A 38 -19.80 8.34 3.52
C ILE A 38 -20.39 8.63 2.13
N GLN A 39 -21.46 7.90 1.81
CA GLN A 39 -22.26 8.07 0.60
C GLN A 39 -23.41 9.05 0.86
N ASP A 40 -23.84 9.74 -0.20
CA ASP A 40 -25.04 10.58 -0.16
C ASP A 40 -26.27 9.73 0.17
N LYS A 41 -27.13 10.24 1.06
CA LYS A 41 -28.23 9.43 1.62
C LYS A 41 -29.32 9.11 0.60
N ASN A 42 -29.46 9.92 -0.43
CA ASN A 42 -30.36 9.70 -1.56
C ASN A 42 -29.87 8.62 -2.55
N LYS A 43 -28.65 8.09 -2.38
CA LYS A 43 -28.12 6.96 -3.18
C LYS A 43 -28.30 5.61 -2.50
N TYR A 44 -28.92 5.57 -1.32
CA TYR A 44 -29.26 4.35 -0.56
C TYR A 44 -28.12 3.32 -0.50
N ASN A 45 -28.20 2.24 -1.28
CA ASN A 45 -27.27 1.11 -1.26
C ASN A 45 -26.12 1.22 -2.27
N THR A 46 -26.02 2.30 -3.04
CA THR A 46 -24.93 2.47 -4.02
C THR A 46 -23.58 2.58 -3.30
N PRO A 47 -22.65 1.63 -3.52
CA PRO A 47 -21.36 1.64 -2.85
C PRO A 47 -20.49 2.81 -3.34
N LYS A 48 -19.82 3.47 -2.40
CA LYS A 48 -18.78 4.45 -2.70
C LYS A 48 -17.41 3.77 -2.71
N TYR A 49 -16.88 3.49 -3.90
CA TYR A 49 -15.62 2.78 -4.06
C TYR A 49 -14.42 3.70 -3.85
N ARG A 50 -13.42 3.19 -3.14
CA ARG A 50 -12.14 3.87 -2.94
C ARG A 50 -10.98 2.96 -3.34
N MET A 51 -9.97 3.57 -3.98
CA MET A 51 -8.69 2.96 -4.27
C MET A 51 -7.72 3.25 -3.12
N ILE A 52 -7.50 2.25 -2.27
CA ILE A 52 -6.58 2.32 -1.15
C ILE A 52 -5.18 1.99 -1.65
N VAL A 53 -4.28 2.98 -1.56
CA VAL A 53 -2.86 2.80 -1.90
C VAL A 53 -2.03 2.92 -0.61
N ARG A 54 -1.28 1.87 -0.27
CA ARG A 54 -0.40 1.84 0.91
C ARG A 54 0.97 1.32 0.54
N PHE A 55 1.99 2.06 0.93
CA PHE A 55 3.37 1.62 0.84
C PHE A 55 3.80 1.05 2.19
N SER A 56 4.43 -0.11 2.14
CA SER A 56 5.30 -0.61 3.20
C SER A 56 6.76 -0.42 2.76
N ASN A 57 7.72 -0.76 3.61
CA ASN A 57 9.14 -0.63 3.27
C ASN A 57 9.56 -1.51 2.09
N ARG A 58 8.84 -2.59 1.78
CA ARG A 58 9.22 -3.59 0.77
C ARG A 58 8.09 -4.04 -0.15
N ASP A 59 6.91 -3.45 -0.03
CA ASP A 59 5.74 -3.84 -0.82
C ASP A 59 4.78 -2.66 -1.01
N ILE A 60 4.14 -2.60 -2.16
CA ILE A 60 3.05 -1.68 -2.50
C ILE A 60 1.75 -2.48 -2.49
N VAL A 61 0.74 -1.95 -1.79
CA VAL A 61 -0.57 -2.56 -1.65
C VAL A 61 -1.60 -1.62 -2.26
N CYS A 62 -2.29 -2.12 -3.30
CA CYS A 62 -3.38 -1.42 -3.97
C CYS A 62 -4.67 -2.23 -3.81
N GLN A 63 -5.75 -1.62 -3.34
CA GLN A 63 -7.04 -2.31 -3.10
C GLN A 63 -8.21 -1.42 -3.51
N ILE A 64 -9.25 -2.02 -4.12
CA ILE A 64 -10.56 -1.37 -4.27
C ILE A 64 -11.47 -1.86 -3.15
N ALA A 65 -12.03 -0.93 -2.38
CA ALA A 65 -12.95 -1.27 -1.30
C ALA A 65 -14.12 -0.29 -1.20
N TYR A 66 -15.20 -0.72 -0.57
CA TYR A 66 -16.31 0.13 -0.14
C TYR A 66 -16.70 -0.24 1.29
N ALA A 67 -17.37 0.66 2.01
CA ALA A 67 -17.73 0.41 3.40
C ALA A 67 -19.10 -0.24 3.57
N LYS A 68 -19.19 -1.16 4.52
CA LYS A 68 -20.42 -1.64 5.14
C LYS A 68 -20.35 -1.42 6.65
N ILE A 69 -21.46 -1.69 7.36
CA ILE A 69 -21.56 -1.53 8.82
C ILE A 69 -20.59 -2.49 9.54
N GLU A 70 -20.49 -3.74 9.07
CA GLU A 70 -19.61 -4.77 9.65
C GLU A 70 -18.12 -4.50 9.42
N GLY A 71 -17.80 -3.80 8.32
CA GLY A 71 -16.43 -3.57 7.88
C GLY A 71 -16.36 -3.15 6.42
N ASP A 72 -15.15 -2.85 5.95
CA ASP A 72 -14.92 -2.59 4.54
C ASP A 72 -14.88 -3.90 3.75
N MET A 73 -15.54 -3.91 2.59
CA MET A 73 -15.51 -5.04 1.65
C MET A 73 -14.48 -4.75 0.57
N ILE A 74 -13.47 -5.62 0.45
CA ILE A 74 -12.45 -5.53 -0.62
C ILE A 74 -12.98 -6.23 -1.86
N VAL A 75 -13.05 -5.52 -2.98
CA VAL A 75 -13.52 -6.03 -4.27
C VAL A 75 -12.37 -6.68 -5.04
N CYS A 76 -11.22 -6.00 -5.08
CA CYS A 76 -10.03 -6.41 -5.80
C CYS A 76 -8.79 -5.92 -5.03
N ALA A 77 -7.69 -6.66 -5.15
CA ALA A 77 -6.40 -6.31 -4.57
C ALA A 77 -5.29 -6.64 -5.57
N ALA A 78 -4.23 -5.85 -5.56
CA ALA A 78 -2.99 -6.09 -6.29
C ALA A 78 -1.80 -5.69 -5.41
N TYR A 79 -0.72 -6.46 -5.49
CA TYR A 79 0.47 -6.26 -4.67
C TYR A 79 1.74 -6.21 -5.53
N SER A 80 2.74 -5.43 -5.10
CA SER A 80 4.00 -5.36 -5.85
C SER A 80 4.79 -6.67 -5.83
N HIS A 81 4.61 -7.49 -4.79
CA HIS A 81 5.21 -8.83 -4.74
C HIS A 81 4.61 -9.83 -5.74
N GLU A 82 3.55 -9.45 -6.48
CA GLU A 82 3.04 -10.22 -7.63
C GLU A 82 3.77 -9.85 -8.93
N LEU A 83 4.37 -8.65 -9.03
CA LEU A 83 5.03 -8.15 -10.23
C LEU A 83 6.18 -9.02 -10.78
N PRO A 84 6.91 -9.82 -9.98
CA PRO A 84 7.87 -10.78 -10.53
C PRO A 84 7.26 -11.77 -11.53
N LYS A 85 5.96 -12.08 -11.43
CA LYS A 85 5.25 -12.92 -12.43
C LYS A 85 5.13 -12.23 -13.80
N TYR A 86 5.18 -10.90 -13.82
CA TYR A 86 5.05 -10.06 -15.00
C TYR A 86 6.41 -9.52 -15.47
N GLY A 87 7.52 -10.09 -15.01
CA GLY A 87 8.87 -9.72 -15.47
C GLY A 87 9.61 -8.68 -14.62
N ILE A 88 9.01 -8.14 -13.55
CA ILE A 88 9.67 -7.17 -12.66
C ILE A 88 10.18 -7.89 -11.40
N SER A 89 11.42 -8.37 -11.45
CA SER A 89 12.02 -9.17 -10.35
C SER A 89 12.53 -8.33 -9.16
N VAL A 90 12.88 -7.06 -9.41
CA VAL A 90 13.50 -6.13 -8.45
C VAL A 90 12.86 -4.75 -8.52
N GLY A 91 13.16 -3.88 -7.54
CA GLY A 91 12.63 -2.51 -7.56
C GLY A 91 11.15 -2.38 -7.18
N LEU A 92 10.60 -3.33 -6.42
CA LEU A 92 9.15 -3.46 -6.16
C LEU A 92 8.50 -2.28 -5.39
N THR A 93 9.26 -1.31 -4.91
CA THR A 93 8.75 -0.15 -4.15
C THR A 93 9.01 1.20 -4.80
N ASN A 94 9.47 1.23 -6.06
CA ASN A 94 9.72 2.46 -6.80
C ASN A 94 8.44 3.03 -7.46
N TYR A 95 8.57 4.12 -8.23
CA TYR A 95 7.44 4.77 -8.90
C TYR A 95 6.88 3.89 -10.05
N ALA A 96 7.75 3.30 -10.86
CA ALA A 96 7.36 2.41 -11.97
C ALA A 96 6.60 1.16 -11.49
N ALA A 97 7.05 0.53 -10.39
CA ALA A 97 6.34 -0.56 -9.74
C ALA A 97 5.00 -0.09 -9.16
N ALA A 98 4.91 1.14 -8.63
CA ALA A 98 3.63 1.70 -8.19
C ALA A 98 2.65 1.80 -9.36
N TYR A 99 3.08 2.36 -10.49
CA TYR A 99 2.32 2.39 -11.73
C TYR A 99 1.86 0.99 -12.16
N CYS A 100 2.77 0.03 -12.23
CA CYS A 100 2.45 -1.36 -12.59
C CYS A 100 1.40 -1.99 -11.65
N THR A 101 1.51 -1.76 -10.33
CA THR A 101 0.52 -2.27 -9.37
C THR A 101 -0.85 -1.61 -9.51
N GLY A 102 -0.90 -0.33 -9.88
CA GLY A 102 -2.13 0.37 -10.22
C GLY A 102 -2.79 -0.19 -11.48
N LEU A 103 -2.00 -0.37 -12.54
CA LEU A 103 -2.43 -0.97 -13.81
C LEU A 103 -2.97 -2.40 -13.59
N LEU A 104 -2.25 -3.21 -12.82
CA LEU A 104 -2.67 -4.56 -12.45
C LEU A 104 -3.99 -4.56 -11.68
N LEU A 105 -4.17 -3.64 -10.73
CA LEU A 105 -5.44 -3.50 -10.01
C LEU A 105 -6.60 -3.19 -10.95
N ALA A 106 -6.41 -2.23 -11.86
CA ALA A 106 -7.42 -1.78 -12.81
C ALA A 106 -7.83 -2.89 -13.78
N ARG A 107 -6.87 -3.52 -14.48
CA ARG A 107 -7.16 -4.62 -15.41
C ARG A 107 -7.81 -5.81 -14.71
N ARG A 108 -7.38 -6.15 -13.49
CA ARG A 108 -7.98 -7.22 -12.69
C ARG A 108 -9.41 -6.90 -12.26
N LEU A 109 -9.70 -5.63 -11.95
CA LEU A 109 -11.05 -5.20 -11.60
C LEU A 109 -11.99 -5.23 -12.81
N LEU A 110 -11.54 -4.69 -13.95
CA LEU A 110 -12.34 -4.64 -15.18
C LEU A 110 -12.60 -6.04 -15.72
N ASN A 111 -11.59 -6.93 -15.73
CA ASN A 111 -11.78 -8.33 -16.11
C ASN A 111 -12.78 -9.05 -15.20
N LYS A 112 -12.72 -8.81 -13.88
CA LYS A 112 -13.68 -9.37 -12.91
C LYS A 112 -15.13 -8.92 -13.16
N PHE A 113 -15.33 -7.72 -13.70
CA PHE A 113 -16.66 -7.18 -14.02
C PHE A 113 -17.04 -7.28 -15.50
N GLY A 114 -16.21 -7.91 -16.34
CA GLY A 114 -16.46 -8.01 -17.79
C GLY A 114 -16.44 -6.67 -18.54
N LEU A 115 -15.70 -5.68 -18.02
CA LEU A 115 -15.55 -4.34 -18.61
C LEU A 115 -14.19 -4.12 -19.28
N ASP A 116 -13.34 -5.15 -19.30
CA ASP A 116 -11.97 -5.11 -19.80
C ASP A 116 -11.89 -4.81 -21.30
N LYS A 117 -12.85 -5.31 -22.10
CA LYS A 117 -12.95 -5.06 -23.55
C LYS A 117 -13.56 -3.70 -23.90
N VAL A 118 -14.31 -3.10 -22.98
CA VAL A 118 -14.99 -1.81 -23.21
C VAL A 118 -14.04 -0.66 -22.86
N TYR A 119 -13.31 -0.79 -21.76
CA TYR A 119 -12.42 0.25 -21.24
C TYR A 119 -10.98 -0.25 -21.21
N ASP A 120 -10.31 -0.21 -22.36
CA ASP A 120 -8.87 -0.55 -22.46
C ASP A 120 -7.95 0.48 -21.81
N GLY A 121 -8.42 1.72 -21.67
CA GLY A 121 -7.61 2.83 -21.17
C GLY A 121 -6.48 3.17 -22.14
N GLN A 122 -5.36 3.67 -21.61
CA GLN A 122 -4.22 4.09 -22.42
C GLN A 122 -3.25 2.93 -22.63
N VAL A 123 -3.19 2.39 -23.85
CA VAL A 123 -2.26 1.30 -24.20
C VAL A 123 -0.83 1.83 -24.31
N GLU A 124 -0.64 2.95 -25.01
CA GLU A 124 0.65 3.62 -25.15
C GLU A 124 0.88 4.64 -24.03
N ILE A 125 2.01 4.51 -23.34
CA ILE A 125 2.31 5.35 -22.18
C ILE A 125 2.97 6.65 -22.66
N THR A 126 2.18 7.71 -22.66
CA THR A 126 2.62 9.08 -22.98
C THR A 126 3.03 9.88 -21.75
N GLY A 127 2.48 9.54 -20.58
CA GLY A 127 2.65 10.30 -19.34
C GLY A 127 1.70 11.49 -19.21
N ASP A 128 0.88 11.76 -20.22
CA ASP A 128 -0.03 12.91 -20.27
C ASP A 128 -1.29 12.71 -19.40
N GLU A 129 -2.10 13.76 -19.25
CA GLU A 129 -3.42 13.67 -18.64
C GLU A 129 -4.34 12.79 -19.49
N PHE A 130 -4.92 11.78 -18.86
CA PHE A 130 -5.89 10.90 -19.47
C PHE A 130 -6.99 10.61 -18.46
N ASN A 131 -8.24 10.77 -18.86
CA ASN A 131 -9.40 10.44 -18.05
C ASN A 131 -10.34 9.60 -18.92
N VAL A 132 -10.70 8.41 -18.43
CA VAL A 132 -11.65 7.56 -19.15
C VAL A 132 -13.06 8.13 -19.05
N GLU A 133 -13.68 8.35 -20.21
CA GLU A 133 -15.09 8.74 -20.31
C GLU A 133 -15.97 7.50 -20.48
N SER A 134 -17.23 7.59 -20.07
CA SER A 134 -18.19 6.50 -20.28
C SER A 134 -18.66 6.50 -21.74
N ILE A 135 -18.78 5.32 -22.34
CA ILE A 135 -19.22 5.19 -23.73
C ILE A 135 -20.74 5.04 -23.75
N ASP A 136 -21.42 5.83 -24.58
CA ASP A 136 -22.88 5.76 -24.75
C ASP A 136 -23.32 4.35 -25.18
N GLY A 137 -24.38 3.84 -24.53
CA GLY A 137 -24.91 2.50 -24.79
C GLY A 137 -24.13 1.35 -24.13
N GLN A 138 -22.97 1.60 -23.52
CA GLN A 138 -22.21 0.62 -22.75
C GLN A 138 -22.37 0.87 -21.23
N PRO A 139 -22.07 -0.12 -20.36
CA PRO A 139 -22.01 0.14 -18.92
C PRO A 139 -20.99 1.24 -18.63
N GLY A 140 -21.33 2.18 -17.74
CA GLY A 140 -20.45 3.30 -17.40
C GLY A 140 -19.10 2.89 -16.81
N ALA A 141 -18.10 3.74 -17.00
CA ALA A 141 -16.75 3.50 -16.50
C ALA A 141 -16.73 3.35 -14.97
N PHE A 142 -15.91 2.42 -14.45
CA PHE A 142 -15.87 2.16 -13.01
C PHE A 142 -15.29 3.36 -12.26
N THR A 143 -16.15 4.08 -11.53
CA THR A 143 -15.76 5.26 -10.75
C THR A 143 -15.24 4.87 -9.38
N CYS A 144 -14.05 5.34 -9.01
CA CYS A 144 -13.53 5.23 -7.64
C CYS A 144 -12.68 6.42 -7.23
N TYR A 145 -12.41 6.54 -5.92
CA TYR A 145 -11.70 7.70 -5.35
C TYR A 145 -10.41 7.28 -4.65
N LEU A 146 -9.32 8.03 -4.84
CA LEU A 146 -8.05 7.74 -4.19
C LEU A 146 -8.11 7.90 -2.67
N ASP A 147 -7.66 6.89 -1.93
CA ASP A 147 -7.40 6.91 -0.50
C ASP A 147 -5.88 6.86 -0.27
N ALA A 148 -5.25 8.02 -0.09
CA ALA A 148 -3.82 8.14 0.23
C ALA A 148 -3.48 7.84 1.71
N GLY A 149 -4.50 7.69 2.57
CA GLY A 149 -4.33 7.42 3.99
C GLY A 149 -3.62 8.54 4.75
N LEU A 150 -2.45 8.22 5.31
CA LEU A 150 -1.62 9.16 6.08
C LEU A 150 -0.39 9.66 5.30
N ALA A 151 -0.25 9.25 4.03
CA ALA A 151 0.85 9.69 3.20
C ALA A 151 0.72 11.20 2.92
N ARG A 152 1.83 11.93 3.02
CA ARG A 152 1.87 13.35 2.61
C ARG A 152 1.82 13.42 1.09
N THR A 153 0.79 14.04 0.54
CA THR A 153 0.53 14.15 -0.90
C THR A 153 1.33 15.28 -1.57
N THR A 154 2.66 15.21 -1.50
CA THR A 154 3.56 16.09 -2.26
C THR A 154 3.59 15.73 -3.74
N THR A 155 4.03 16.66 -4.58
CA THR A 155 4.29 16.41 -6.01
C THR A 155 5.36 15.33 -6.17
N GLY A 156 5.14 14.38 -7.07
CA GLY A 156 6.02 13.24 -7.32
C GLY A 156 5.86 12.05 -6.35
N ASN A 157 4.89 12.09 -5.43
CA ASN A 157 4.68 10.97 -4.51
C ASN A 157 4.22 9.70 -5.27
N LYS A 158 4.84 8.56 -4.98
CA LYS A 158 4.55 7.24 -5.57
C LYS A 158 3.09 6.79 -5.43
N VAL A 159 2.34 7.31 -4.45
CA VAL A 159 0.88 7.10 -4.37
C VAL A 159 0.18 7.52 -5.66
N PHE A 160 0.65 8.60 -6.29
CA PHE A 160 0.13 9.06 -7.56
C PHE A 160 0.62 8.22 -8.75
N GLY A 161 1.77 7.55 -8.65
CA GLY A 161 2.17 6.54 -9.63
C GLY A 161 1.15 5.40 -9.73
N ALA A 162 0.71 4.88 -8.59
CA ALA A 162 -0.36 3.88 -8.55
C ALA A 162 -1.71 4.43 -9.07
N LEU A 163 -2.06 5.67 -8.72
CA LEU A 163 -3.22 6.35 -9.28
C LEU A 163 -3.17 6.38 -10.82
N LYS A 164 -2.07 6.87 -11.40
CA LYS A 164 -1.91 6.99 -12.86
C LYS A 164 -2.00 5.63 -13.54
N GLY A 165 -1.34 4.61 -13.00
CA GLY A 165 -1.45 3.25 -13.55
C GLY A 165 -2.89 2.71 -13.52
N ALA A 166 -3.66 3.04 -12.48
CA ALA A 166 -5.06 2.62 -12.41
C ALA A 166 -5.97 3.39 -13.39
N VAL A 167 -5.70 4.67 -13.60
CA VAL A 167 -6.37 5.53 -14.59
C VAL A 167 -6.08 5.02 -16.01
N ASP A 168 -4.81 4.82 -16.35
CA ASP A 168 -4.40 4.32 -17.67
C ASP A 168 -4.86 2.87 -17.90
N GLY A 169 -5.14 2.13 -16.82
CA GLY A 169 -5.76 0.82 -16.87
C GLY A 169 -7.27 0.83 -17.16
N GLY A 170 -7.91 1.99 -17.22
CA GLY A 170 -9.33 2.18 -17.57
C GLY A 170 -10.28 2.47 -16.40
N LEU A 171 -9.78 2.85 -15.22
CA LEU A 171 -10.65 3.30 -14.12
C LEU A 171 -10.90 4.81 -14.18
N SER A 172 -12.14 5.21 -13.90
CA SER A 172 -12.48 6.64 -13.75
C SER A 172 -12.15 7.08 -12.32
N ILE A 173 -10.99 7.75 -12.17
CA ILE A 173 -10.55 8.31 -10.90
C ILE A 173 -10.32 9.81 -11.08
N PRO A 174 -11.14 10.68 -10.48
CA PRO A 174 -10.98 12.12 -10.65
C PRO A 174 -9.66 12.58 -10.03
N HIS A 175 -8.85 13.27 -10.81
CA HIS A 175 -7.53 13.75 -10.41
C HIS A 175 -7.12 15.01 -11.18
N SER A 176 -5.94 15.53 -10.86
CA SER A 176 -5.29 16.64 -11.58
C SER A 176 -3.80 16.33 -11.69
N THR A 177 -3.15 16.83 -12.74
CA THR A 177 -1.74 16.59 -13.04
C THR A 177 -0.75 17.21 -12.04
N LYS A 178 -1.21 18.14 -11.19
CA LYS A 178 -0.40 18.91 -10.23
C LYS A 178 0.46 18.10 -9.23
N ARG A 179 0.15 16.81 -9.05
CA ARG A 179 0.85 15.93 -8.11
C ARG A 179 1.73 14.88 -8.76
N PHE A 180 1.75 14.79 -10.08
CA PHE A 180 2.65 13.89 -10.79
C PHE A 180 4.07 14.45 -10.85
N PRO A 181 5.11 13.60 -10.95
CA PRO A 181 6.43 14.04 -11.39
C PRO A 181 6.32 14.75 -12.74
N GLY A 182 7.05 15.85 -12.92
CA GLY A 182 6.98 16.69 -14.13
C GLY A 182 6.09 17.93 -14.00
N TYR A 183 5.32 18.07 -12.92
CA TYR A 183 4.65 19.34 -12.63
C TYR A 183 5.60 20.30 -11.90
N ASP A 184 5.83 21.47 -12.49
CA ASP A 184 6.59 22.54 -11.87
C ASP A 184 5.69 23.52 -11.11
N VAL A 185 6.11 23.89 -9.89
CA VAL A 185 5.28 24.72 -9.00
C VAL A 185 5.37 26.20 -9.38
N GLU A 186 6.50 26.63 -9.95
CA GLU A 186 6.77 28.02 -10.29
C GLU A 186 6.10 28.41 -11.61
N SER A 187 6.35 27.64 -12.67
CA SER A 187 5.72 27.84 -13.98
C SER A 187 4.25 27.39 -14.02
N LYS A 188 3.84 26.50 -13.11
CA LYS A 188 2.51 25.84 -13.09
C LYS A 188 2.24 24.99 -14.33
N GLU A 189 3.28 24.57 -15.02
CA GLU A 189 3.21 23.74 -16.21
C GLU A 189 3.50 22.27 -15.87
N PHE A 190 2.92 21.37 -16.66
CA PHE A 190 3.11 19.93 -16.53
C PHE A 190 3.88 19.39 -17.73
N ASN A 191 5.06 18.82 -17.49
CA ASN A 191 5.86 18.13 -18.49
C ASN A 191 5.56 16.61 -18.47
N ALA A 192 4.77 16.16 -19.44
CA ALA A 192 4.39 14.75 -19.60
C ALA A 192 5.59 13.82 -19.89
N GLU A 193 6.64 14.31 -20.57
CA GLU A 193 7.83 13.50 -20.86
C GLU A 193 8.58 13.14 -19.58
N VAL A 194 8.71 14.09 -18.64
CA VAL A 194 9.29 13.83 -17.32
C VAL A 194 8.45 12.79 -16.58
N HIS A 195 7.12 12.92 -16.61
CA HIS A 195 6.24 11.94 -15.99
C HIS A 195 6.43 10.54 -16.59
N ARG A 196 6.49 10.45 -17.92
CA ARG A 196 6.76 9.21 -18.67
C ARG A 196 8.08 8.58 -18.27
N LYS A 197 9.16 9.38 -18.12
CA LYS A 197 10.46 8.89 -17.63
C LYS A 197 10.34 8.21 -16.27
N HIS A 198 9.56 8.77 -15.34
CA HIS A 198 9.32 8.16 -14.03
C HIS A 198 8.48 6.87 -14.10
N ILE A 199 7.47 6.82 -14.99
CA ILE A 199 6.64 5.61 -15.20
C ILE A 199 7.50 4.46 -15.72
N LEU A 200 8.43 4.73 -16.64
CA LEU A 200 9.32 3.73 -17.25
C LEU A 200 10.61 3.50 -16.45
N GLY A 201 10.76 4.13 -15.28
CA GLY A 201 11.91 3.95 -14.41
C GLY A 201 13.22 4.52 -14.95
N LEU A 202 13.17 5.39 -15.97
CA LEU A 202 14.35 5.98 -16.61
C LEU A 202 15.18 6.82 -15.63
N ASN A 203 14.54 7.48 -14.67
CA ASN A 203 15.23 8.21 -13.60
C ASN A 203 16.08 7.29 -12.70
N ILE A 204 15.69 6.01 -12.55
CA ILE A 204 16.48 5.01 -11.82
C ILE A 204 17.64 4.54 -12.69
N ALA A 205 17.40 4.35 -13.99
CA ALA A 205 18.45 4.03 -14.95
C ALA A 205 19.51 5.14 -15.04
N GLU A 206 19.12 6.42 -15.06
CA GLU A 206 20.02 7.57 -14.98
C GLU A 206 20.88 7.52 -13.70
N TYR A 207 20.27 7.24 -12.54
CA TYR A 207 21.01 7.10 -11.28
C TYR A 207 21.94 5.87 -11.27
N MET A 208 21.56 4.78 -11.94
CA MET A 208 22.45 3.63 -12.14
C MET A 208 23.69 4.00 -12.98
N ARG A 209 23.51 4.76 -14.07
CA ARG A 209 24.62 5.23 -14.91
C ARG A 209 25.53 6.16 -14.15
N LEU A 210 24.96 7.16 -13.47
CA LEU A 210 25.71 8.12 -12.66
C LEU A 210 26.59 7.43 -11.61
N LEU A 211 26.01 6.53 -10.79
CA LEU A 211 26.81 5.81 -9.78
C LEU A 211 27.85 4.88 -10.38
N MET A 212 27.57 4.28 -11.54
CA MET A 212 28.54 3.41 -12.20
C MET A 212 29.77 4.18 -12.70
N GLU A 213 29.60 5.46 -13.07
CA GLU A 213 30.69 6.35 -13.49
C GLU A 213 31.41 6.99 -12.29
N GLU A 214 30.67 7.44 -11.26
CA GLU A 214 31.25 8.17 -10.13
C GLU A 214 31.80 7.27 -9.01
N ASP A 215 31.10 6.19 -8.65
CA ASP A 215 31.42 5.35 -7.49
C ASP A 215 30.89 3.91 -7.65
N GLU A 216 31.74 3.04 -8.20
CA GLU A 216 31.42 1.64 -8.44
C GLU A 216 31.11 0.86 -7.13
N GLU A 217 31.69 1.24 -6.00
CA GLU A 217 31.42 0.60 -4.70
C GLU A 217 30.00 0.91 -4.22
N CYS A 218 29.60 2.18 -4.27
CA CYS A 218 28.25 2.61 -3.99
C CYS A 218 27.24 1.98 -4.95
N TYR A 219 27.58 1.88 -6.24
CA TYR A 219 26.76 1.18 -7.24
C TYR A 219 26.51 -0.28 -6.86
N LYS A 220 27.58 -1.06 -6.58
CA LYS A 220 27.48 -2.47 -6.16
C LYS A 220 26.65 -2.63 -4.88
N LYS A 221 26.79 -1.72 -3.92
CA LYS A 221 26.03 -1.75 -2.65
C LYS A 221 24.55 -1.48 -2.88
N GLN A 222 24.22 -0.37 -3.56
CA GLN A 222 22.85 0.09 -3.78
C GLN A 222 22.06 -0.83 -4.71
N PHE A 223 22.69 -1.25 -5.81
CA PHE A 223 22.06 -2.02 -6.88
C PHE A 223 22.45 -3.50 -6.88
N SER A 224 23.00 -4.02 -5.77
CA SER A 224 23.39 -5.44 -5.60
C SER A 224 22.36 -6.44 -6.12
N ARG A 225 21.06 -6.19 -5.89
CA ARG A 225 19.98 -7.06 -6.38
C ARG A 225 19.70 -6.92 -7.87
N PHE A 226 19.90 -5.74 -8.45
CA PHE A 226 19.78 -5.53 -9.90
C PHE A 226 20.88 -6.29 -10.62
N ILE A 227 22.12 -6.18 -10.14
CA ILE A 227 23.27 -6.95 -10.63
C ILE A 227 22.99 -8.45 -10.54
N LYS A 228 22.53 -8.94 -9.38
CA LYS A 228 22.20 -10.36 -9.17
C LYS A 228 21.14 -10.90 -10.15
N ASN A 229 20.21 -10.06 -10.61
CA ASN A 229 19.14 -10.47 -11.52
C ASN A 229 19.41 -10.04 -12.98
N GLY A 230 20.59 -9.52 -13.30
CA GLY A 230 20.96 -9.12 -14.67
C GLY A 230 20.19 -7.91 -15.21
N VAL A 231 19.66 -7.04 -14.35
CA VAL A 231 18.95 -5.81 -14.77
C VAL A 231 19.95 -4.67 -14.91
N THR A 232 20.07 -4.13 -16.12
CA THR A 232 20.95 -3.00 -16.46
C THR A 232 20.14 -1.72 -16.63
N ALA A 233 20.81 -0.57 -16.70
CA ALA A 233 20.15 0.72 -16.93
C ALA A 233 19.37 0.72 -18.26
N ASP A 234 19.94 0.14 -19.32
CA ASP A 234 19.35 0.17 -20.66
C ASP A 234 18.18 -0.80 -20.83
N SER A 235 18.19 -1.92 -20.10
CA SER A 235 17.09 -2.90 -20.17
C SER A 235 15.84 -2.49 -19.36
N MET A 236 15.94 -1.42 -18.56
CA MET A 236 14.90 -1.04 -17.61
C MET A 236 13.60 -0.58 -18.28
N GLU A 237 13.67 0.24 -19.33
CA GLU A 237 12.48 0.70 -20.05
C GLU A 237 11.72 -0.48 -20.67
N GLU A 238 12.46 -1.37 -21.33
CA GLU A 238 11.90 -2.55 -22.00
C GLU A 238 11.31 -3.54 -21.00
N MET A 239 11.94 -3.71 -19.83
CA MET A 239 11.40 -4.53 -18.74
C MET A 239 10.01 -4.04 -18.31
N TYR A 240 9.83 -2.73 -18.10
CA TYR A 240 8.52 -2.20 -17.70
C TYR A 240 7.50 -2.23 -18.85
N LYS A 241 7.89 -1.95 -20.09
CA LYS A 241 6.99 -2.09 -21.26
C LYS A 241 6.46 -3.51 -21.40
N LYS A 242 7.34 -4.51 -21.31
CA LYS A 242 6.96 -5.94 -21.31
C LYS A 242 6.05 -6.28 -20.14
N ALA A 243 6.32 -5.75 -18.96
CA ALA A 243 5.45 -5.96 -17.80
C ALA A 243 4.06 -5.36 -17.99
N HIS A 244 3.94 -4.17 -18.58
CA HIS A 244 2.65 -3.57 -18.90
C HIS A 244 1.85 -4.42 -19.90
N ALA A 245 2.49 -4.92 -20.95
CA ALA A 245 1.87 -5.83 -21.91
C ALA A 245 1.39 -7.13 -21.23
N ALA A 246 2.26 -7.78 -20.44
CA ALA A 246 1.93 -9.00 -19.72
C ALA A 246 0.78 -8.82 -18.70
N ILE A 247 0.72 -7.67 -18.01
CA ILE A 247 -0.37 -7.33 -17.09
C ILE A 247 -1.70 -7.19 -17.84
N ARG A 248 -1.69 -6.58 -19.03
CA ARG A 248 -2.89 -6.42 -19.86
C ARG A 248 -3.37 -7.75 -20.42
N GLU A 249 -2.45 -8.63 -20.78
CA GLU A 249 -2.74 -9.98 -21.30
C GLU A 249 -3.37 -10.89 -20.23
N ASN A 250 -2.80 -10.95 -19.02
CA ASN A 250 -3.32 -11.81 -17.96
C ASN A 250 -3.37 -11.13 -16.58
N PRO A 251 -4.46 -10.41 -16.26
CA PRO A 251 -4.61 -9.77 -14.96
C PRO A 251 -5.12 -10.71 -13.84
N VAL A 252 -5.46 -11.96 -14.16
CA VAL A 252 -6.17 -12.87 -13.26
C VAL A 252 -5.28 -13.28 -12.09
N HIS A 253 -5.82 -13.19 -10.87
CA HIS A 253 -5.11 -13.60 -9.66
C HIS A 253 -5.36 -15.07 -9.32
N GLU A 254 -4.33 -15.90 -9.49
CA GLU A 254 -4.34 -17.29 -9.04
C GLU A 254 -3.89 -17.40 -7.58
N LYS A 255 -4.78 -17.94 -6.74
CA LYS A 255 -4.46 -18.19 -5.32
C LYS A 255 -3.55 -19.41 -5.20
N LYS A 256 -2.49 -19.27 -4.40
CA LYS A 256 -1.61 -20.40 -4.06
C LYS A 256 -2.39 -21.50 -3.31
N PRO A 257 -2.12 -22.78 -3.57
CA PRO A 257 -2.78 -23.88 -2.87
C PRO A 257 -2.43 -23.85 -1.37
N LYS A 258 -3.40 -24.28 -0.54
CA LYS A 258 -3.22 -24.36 0.91
C LYS A 258 -2.27 -25.50 1.23
N ARG A 259 -1.16 -25.19 1.93
CA ARG A 259 -0.22 -26.21 2.40
C ARG A 259 -0.77 -26.91 3.65
N GLU A 260 -0.62 -28.23 3.70
CA GLU A 260 -0.84 -28.99 4.93
C GLU A 260 0.34 -28.77 5.89
N VAL A 261 0.03 -28.33 7.12
CA VAL A 261 1.06 -28.01 8.12
C VAL A 261 0.63 -28.59 9.45
N LYS A 262 1.55 -29.29 10.13
CA LYS A 262 1.36 -29.72 11.52
C LYS A 262 1.22 -28.48 12.42
N LYS A 263 0.08 -28.36 13.11
CA LYS A 263 -0.21 -27.21 13.97
C LYS A 263 0.64 -27.26 15.25
N LYS A 264 1.69 -26.45 15.31
CA LYS A 264 2.46 -26.20 16.54
C LYS A 264 2.00 -24.92 17.23
N ARG A 265 1.99 -24.91 18.56
CA ARG A 265 1.72 -23.71 19.36
C ARG A 265 3.01 -22.91 19.55
N TRP A 266 3.02 -21.66 19.09
CA TRP A 266 4.15 -20.74 19.24
C TRP A 266 4.02 -19.81 20.47
N ASN A 267 2.79 -19.61 20.94
CA ASN A 267 2.49 -18.69 22.04
C ASN A 267 2.19 -19.46 23.33
N ARG A 268 2.66 -18.93 24.46
CA ARG A 268 2.32 -19.46 25.78
C ARG A 268 0.81 -19.54 25.98
N ALA A 269 0.34 -20.61 26.60
CA ALA A 269 -1.04 -20.69 27.05
C ALA A 269 -1.32 -19.65 28.13
N LYS A 270 -2.53 -19.07 28.12
CA LYS A 270 -2.98 -18.25 29.26
C LYS A 270 -3.07 -19.17 30.47
N LEU A 271 -2.48 -18.74 31.58
CA LEU A 271 -2.54 -19.48 32.83
C LEU A 271 -4.00 -19.57 33.31
N THR A 272 -4.37 -20.74 33.81
CA THR A 272 -5.67 -20.95 34.43
C THR A 272 -5.78 -20.12 35.71
N LEU A 273 -7.00 -19.95 36.23
CA LEU A 273 -7.19 -19.26 37.51
C LEU A 273 -6.49 -20.01 38.66
N ALA A 274 -6.61 -21.34 38.69
CA ALA A 274 -5.96 -22.19 39.70
C ALA A 274 -4.43 -22.04 39.69
N GLN A 275 -3.80 -22.13 38.51
CA GLN A 275 -2.36 -21.92 38.35
C GLN A 275 -1.91 -20.54 38.82
N ARG A 276 -2.72 -19.50 38.60
CA ARG A 276 -2.40 -18.14 39.09
C ARG A 276 -2.48 -18.02 40.61
N LYS A 277 -3.50 -18.62 41.24
CA LYS A 277 -3.65 -18.63 42.70
C LYS A 277 -2.54 -19.41 43.38
N ASP A 278 -2.28 -20.62 42.90
CA ASP A 278 -1.24 -21.50 43.42
C ASP A 278 0.15 -20.85 43.30
N ARG A 279 0.47 -20.24 42.15
CA ARG A 279 1.72 -19.49 41.97
C ARG A 279 1.91 -18.37 42.99
N VAL A 280 0.83 -17.68 43.39
CA VAL A 280 0.90 -16.63 44.43
C VAL A 280 1.17 -17.26 45.79
N ALA A 281 0.51 -18.37 46.12
CA ALA A 281 0.74 -19.09 47.38
C ALA A 281 2.19 -19.60 47.49
N GLN A 282 2.71 -20.24 46.44
CA GLN A 282 4.09 -20.71 46.36
C GLN A 282 5.10 -19.57 46.53
N LYS A 283 4.86 -18.42 45.90
CA LYS A 283 5.74 -17.23 46.07
C LYS A 283 5.74 -16.70 47.50
N LYS A 284 4.58 -16.63 48.16
CA LYS A 284 4.50 -16.22 49.57
C LYS A 284 5.26 -17.19 50.48
N ALA A 285 5.05 -18.50 50.29
CA ALA A 285 5.74 -19.53 51.07
C ALA A 285 7.26 -19.50 50.84
N SER A 286 7.71 -19.30 49.60
CA SER A 286 9.14 -19.17 49.29
C SER A 286 9.78 -17.94 49.93
N PHE A 287 9.07 -16.81 49.98
CA PHE A 287 9.57 -15.59 50.61
C PHE A 287 9.75 -15.76 52.12
N LEU A 288 8.76 -16.35 52.80
CA LEU A 288 8.85 -16.63 54.24
C LEU A 288 10.01 -17.58 54.57
N ARG A 289 10.25 -18.60 53.75
CA ARG A 289 11.41 -19.49 53.92
C ARG A 289 12.76 -18.78 53.76
N ALA A 290 12.84 -17.79 52.87
CA ALA A 290 14.07 -17.03 52.68
C ALA A 290 14.36 -16.08 53.85
N GLN A 291 13.33 -15.44 54.42
CA GLN A 291 13.48 -14.61 55.62
C GLN A 291 13.94 -15.43 56.84
N ALA A 292 13.33 -16.59 57.07
CA ALA A 292 13.72 -17.46 58.18
C ALA A 292 15.19 -17.91 58.08
N ALA A 293 15.68 -18.19 56.86
CA ALA A 293 17.06 -18.58 56.64
C ALA A 293 18.09 -17.43 56.69
N GLU A 294 17.65 -16.15 56.69
CA GLU A 294 18.52 -15.00 56.94
C GLU A 294 18.62 -14.66 58.43
N GLU A 295 17.67 -15.14 59.24
CA GLU A 295 17.63 -14.95 60.69
C GLU A 295 18.42 -16.03 61.46
N ASP A 296 18.61 -17.21 60.85
CA ASP A 296 19.46 -18.32 61.33
C ASP A 296 20.94 -18.15 60.91
#